data_AF-G8R3T8-F1
#
_entry.id   AF-G8R3T8-F1
#
_cell.length_a   1.000
_cell.length_b   1.000
_cell.length_c   1.000
_cell.angle_alpha   90.00
_cell.angle_beta   90.00
_cell.angle_gamma   90.00
#
_symmetry.space_group_name_H-M   'P 1'
#
loop_
_entity.id
_entity.type
_entity.pdbx_description
1 polymer ?
#
loop_
_entity_poly.entity_id
_entity_poly.type
_entity_poly.pdbx_seq_one_letter_code
_entity_poly.pdbx_strand_id
1 'polypeptide(L)'
;MYNPNELLTRFRKYLQAEQLAKSTVEQYCCMTKYFLNYHKCGADRISTSQIISYLVTISSPVSRKQARAAIAKLYFMLGNHQKMNKVPAHVGFYAG
;
A
#
# COMPACT_ATOMS: atom_id res chain seq x y z
N MET A 1 5.50 15.49 -6.77
CA MET A 1 5.17 14.13 -7.27
C MET A 1 5.98 13.13 -6.45
N TYR A 2 5.36 12.13 -5.82
CA TYR A 2 6.11 11.07 -5.14
C TYR A 2 6.86 10.22 -6.17
N ASN A 3 8.16 9.98 -5.95
CA ASN A 3 8.91 9.02 -6.76
C ASN A 3 8.35 7.61 -6.52
N PRO A 4 7.91 6.87 -7.55
CA PRO A 4 7.33 5.53 -7.37
C PRO A 4 8.30 4.54 -6.69
N ASN A 5 9.61 4.72 -6.91
CA ASN A 5 10.65 3.95 -6.23
C ASN A 5 10.73 4.23 -4.72
N GLU A 6 10.48 5.47 -4.29
CA GLU A 6 10.48 5.83 -2.88
C GLU A 6 9.24 5.25 -2.17
N LEU A 7 8.06 5.32 -2.82
CA LEU A 7 6.83 4.71 -2.32
C LEU A 7 6.99 3.19 -2.15
N LEU A 8 7.57 2.51 -3.14
CA LEU A 8 7.84 1.07 -3.07
C LEU A 8 8.84 0.72 -1.96
N THR A 9 9.86 1.56 -1.75
CA THR A 9 10.83 1.36 -0.66
C THR A 9 10.17 1.48 0.71
N ARG A 10 9.31 2.49 0.91
CA ARG A 10 8.53 2.64 2.16
C ARG A 10 7.56 1.49 2.36
N PHE A 11 6.87 1.07 1.30
CA PHE A 11 5.96 -0.06 1.34
C PHE A 11 6.68 -1.37 1.71
N ARG A 12 7.85 -1.62 1.14
CA ARG A 12 8.68 -2.78 1.50
C ARG A 12 9.03 -2.79 2.99
N LYS A 13 9.49 -1.65 3.52
CA LYS A 13 9.81 -1.52 4.96
C LYS A 13 8.58 -1.73 5.84
N TYR A 14 7.43 -1.20 5.45
CA TYR A 14 6.15 -1.42 6.14
C TYR A 14 5.79 -2.90 6.21
N LEU A 15 5.85 -3.62 5.09
CA LEU A 15 5.55 -5.05 5.05
C LEU A 15 6.54 -5.89 5.88
N GLN A 16 7.81 -5.50 5.92
CA GLN A 16 8.81 -6.13 6.79
C GLN A 16 8.53 -5.87 8.28
N ALA A 17 8.08 -4.67 8.64
CA ALA A 17 7.68 -4.35 10.01
C ALA A 17 6.44 -5.13 10.47
N GLU A 18 5.56 -5.52 9.55
CA GLU A 18 4.44 -6.44 9.81
C GLU A 18 4.87 -7.92 9.94
N GLN A 19 6.17 -8.22 9.93
CA GLN A 19 6.73 -9.57 10.07
C GLN A 19 6.22 -10.56 9.00
N LEU A 20 5.90 -10.07 7.80
CA LEU A 20 5.53 -10.93 6.68
C LEU A 20 6.73 -11.73 6.17
N ALA A 21 6.45 -12.94 5.68
CA ALA A 21 7.47 -13.77 5.04
C ALA A 21 8.13 -13.01 3.86
N LYS A 22 9.45 -13.14 3.72
CA LYS A 22 10.23 -12.43 2.69
C LYS A 22 9.66 -12.63 1.27
N SER A 23 9.26 -13.85 0.94
CA SER A 23 8.63 -14.18 -0.35
C SER A 23 7.32 -13.41 -0.56
N THR A 24 6.48 -13.31 0.47
CA THR A 24 5.23 -12.52 0.45
C THR A 24 5.51 -11.03 0.28
N VAL A 25 6.52 -10.49 0.97
CA VAL A 25 6.93 -9.09 0.83
C VAL A 25 7.33 -8.78 -0.60
N GLU A 26 8.17 -9.63 -1.21
CA GLU A 26 8.61 -9.46 -2.60
C GLU A 26 7.45 -9.57 -3.58
N GLN A 27 6.56 -10.53 -3.37
CA GLN A 27 5.38 -10.71 -4.19
C GLN A 27 4.45 -9.48 -4.14
N TYR A 28 4.19 -8.94 -2.94
CA TYR A 28 3.34 -7.77 -2.77
C TYR A 28 3.98 -6.51 -3.36
N CYS A 29 5.28 -6.32 -3.15
CA CYS A 29 6.01 -5.21 -3.78
C CYS A 29 5.95 -5.28 -5.31
N CYS A 30 6.07 -6.49 -5.88
CA CYS A 30 5.98 -6.72 -7.31
C CYS A 30 4.58 -6.35 -7.85
N MET A 31 3.51 -6.85 -7.21
CA MET A 31 2.13 -6.53 -7.59
C MET A 31 1.83 -5.03 -7.49
N THR A 32 2.30 -4.37 -6.42
CA THR A 32 2.14 -2.93 -6.26
C THR A 32 2.90 -2.13 -7.33
N LYS A 33 4.10 -2.56 -7.72
CA LYS A 33 4.83 -1.94 -8.83
C LYS A 33 4.06 -2.02 -10.15
N TYR A 34 3.49 -3.18 -10.47
CA TYR A 34 2.65 -3.34 -11.67
C TYR A 34 1.41 -2.45 -11.63
N PHE A 35 0.73 -2.39 -10.50
CA PHE A 35 -0.45 -1.54 -10.30
C PHE A 35 -0.13 -0.05 -10.53
N LEU A 36 0.95 0.46 -9.94
CA LEU A 36 1.37 1.87 -10.12
C LEU A 36 1.77 2.17 -11.57
N ASN A 37 2.48 1.25 -12.23
CA ASN A 37 2.86 1.39 -13.63
C ASN A 37 1.66 1.34 -14.58
N TYR A 38 0.65 0.52 -14.27
CA TYR A 38 -0.57 0.40 -15.07
C TYR A 38 -1.33 1.73 -15.14
N HIS A 39 -1.46 2.44 -14.01
CA HIS A 39 -2.18 3.71 -13.96
C HIS A 39 -1.33 4.93 -14.31
N LYS A 40 0.00 4.81 -14.40
CA LYS A 40 0.95 5.91 -14.68
C LYS A 40 0.76 7.13 -13.77
N CYS A 41 0.18 6.95 -12.59
CA CYS A 41 -0.09 8.02 -11.63
C CYS A 41 0.26 7.57 -10.21
N GLY A 42 0.31 8.54 -9.29
CA GLY A 42 0.55 8.24 -7.87
C GLY A 42 -0.64 7.48 -7.26
N ALA A 43 -0.36 6.63 -6.26
CA ALA A 43 -1.38 5.86 -5.55
C ALA A 43 -2.50 6.74 -4.96
N ASP A 44 -2.19 8.00 -4.65
CA ASP A 44 -3.11 9.01 -4.14
C ASP A 44 -4.22 9.41 -5.14
N ARG A 45 -3.99 9.21 -6.44
CA ARG A 45 -4.91 9.63 -7.51
C ARG A 45 -5.73 8.48 -8.10
N ILE A 46 -5.47 7.25 -7.67
CA ILE A 46 -6.17 6.08 -8.19
C ILE A 46 -7.44 5.88 -7.38
N SER A 47 -8.59 5.93 -8.06
CA SER A 47 -9.90 5.76 -7.42
C SER A 47 -10.21 4.28 -7.15
N THR A 48 -11.17 4.02 -6.27
CA THR A 48 -11.68 2.67 -6.02
C THR A 48 -12.20 2.00 -7.30
N SER A 49 -12.84 2.74 -8.20
CA SER A 49 -13.30 2.20 -9.48
C SER A 49 -12.14 1.74 -10.37
N GLN A 50 -11.06 2.51 -10.44
CA GLN A 50 -9.85 2.14 -11.18
C GLN A 50 -9.15 0.91 -10.59
N ILE A 51 -9.11 0.79 -9.25
CA ILE A 51 -8.62 -0.41 -8.55
C ILE A 51 -9.45 -1.63 -8.95
N ILE A 52 -10.77 -1.53 -8.95
CA ILE A 52 -11.67 -2.62 -9.34
C ILE A 52 -11.42 -3.02 -10.80
N SER A 53 -11.33 -2.04 -11.71
CA SER A 53 -11.01 -2.32 -13.12
C SER A 53 -9.70 -3.07 -13.28
N TYR A 54 -8.64 -2.66 -12.58
CA TYR A 54 -7.34 -3.37 -12.59
C TYR A 54 -7.45 -4.81 -12.05
N LEU A 55 -8.20 -5.01 -10.96
CA LEU A 55 -8.36 -6.36 -10.40
C LEU A 55 -9.12 -7.31 -11.35
N VAL A 56 -10.04 -6.78 -12.15
CA VAL A 56 -10.77 -7.56 -13.17
C VAL A 56 -9.85 -8.01 -14.30
N THR A 57 -8.78 -7.25 -14.64
CA THR A 57 -7.82 -7.67 -15.68
C THR A 57 -6.95 -8.86 -15.25
N ILE A 58 -6.93 -9.21 -13.96
CA ILE A 58 -6.16 -10.35 -13.45
C ILE A 58 -7.00 -11.61 -13.56
N SER A 59 -6.69 -12.49 -14.52
CA SER A 59 -7.44 -13.73 -14.77
C SER A 59 -7.34 -14.75 -13.63
N SER A 60 -6.16 -14.87 -13.00
CA SER A 60 -5.95 -15.83 -11.91
C SER A 60 -6.65 -15.35 -10.63
N PRO A 61 -7.61 -16.12 -10.06
CA PRO A 61 -8.33 -15.72 -8.85
C PRO A 61 -7.41 -15.62 -7.63
N VAL A 62 -6.39 -16.48 -7.55
CA VAL A 62 -5.35 -16.43 -6.51
C VAL A 62 -4.54 -15.14 -6.61
N SER A 63 -4.06 -14.82 -7.82
CA SER A 63 -3.29 -13.59 -8.06
C SER A 63 -4.14 -12.34 -7.83
N ARG A 64 -5.43 -12.38 -8.18
CA ARG A 64 -6.38 -11.29 -7.93
C ARG A 64 -6.58 -11.05 -6.44
N LYS A 65 -6.72 -12.13 -5.64
CA LYS A 65 -6.82 -12.05 -4.18
C LYS A 65 -5.54 -11.46 -3.57
N GLN A 66 -4.38 -11.90 -4.02
CA GLN A 66 -3.09 -11.39 -3.56
C GLN A 66 -2.88 -9.91 -3.95
N ALA A 67 -3.21 -9.53 -5.20
CA ALA A 67 -3.13 -8.15 -5.65
C ALA A 67 -4.06 -7.24 -4.84
N ARG A 68 -5.30 -7.69 -4.56
CA ARG A 68 -6.23 -6.97 -3.69
C ARG A 68 -5.66 -6.78 -2.29
N ALA A 69 -5.03 -7.80 -1.70
CA ALA A 69 -4.39 -7.70 -0.40
C ALA A 69 -3.19 -6.73 -0.41
N ALA A 70 -2.34 -6.79 -1.43
CA ALA A 70 -1.20 -5.89 -1.59
C ALA A 70 -1.65 -4.42 -1.73
N ILE A 71 -2.68 -4.17 -2.56
CA ILE A 71 -3.26 -2.84 -2.74
C ILE A 71 -3.88 -2.34 -1.42
N ALA A 72 -4.64 -3.19 -0.71
CA ALA A 72 -5.21 -2.83 0.58
C ALA A 72 -4.12 -2.43 1.60
N LYS A 73 -3.02 -3.18 1.68
CA LYS A 73 -1.87 -2.84 2.54
C LYS A 73 -1.21 -1.53 2.14
N LEU A 74 -1.08 -1.25 0.83
CA LEU A 74 -0.55 0.03 0.35
C LEU A 74 -1.41 1.21 0.81
N TYR A 75 -2.73 1.13 0.62
CA TYR A 75 -3.64 2.19 1.04
C TYR A 75 -3.76 2.30 2.56
N PHE A 76 -3.65 1.18 3.28
CA PHE A 76 -3.58 1.21 4.74
C PHE A 76 -2.33 1.96 5.22
N MET A 77 -1.15 1.68 4.65
CA MET A 77 0.07 2.42 4.93
C MET A 77 -0.09 3.92 4.63
N LEU A 78 -0.66 4.28 3.47
CA LEU A 78 -0.89 5.68 3.09
C LEU A 78 -1.90 6.38 4.01
N GLY A 79 -2.98 5.70 4.40
CA GLY A 79 -3.99 6.21 5.32
C GLY A 79 -3.49 6.33 6.76
N ASN A 80 -2.60 5.43 7.19
CA ASN A 80 -1.99 5.50 8.52
C ASN A 80 -1.02 6.70 8.65
N HIS A 81 -0.31 7.05 7.57
CA HIS A 81 0.46 8.29 7.48
C HIS A 81 -0.40 9.56 7.58
N GLN A 82 -1.66 9.53 7.12
CA GLN A 82 -2.59 10.66 7.30
C GLN A 82 -3.08 10.77 8.75
N LYS A 83 -3.28 9.65 9.45
CA LYS A 83 -3.67 9.67 10.87
C LYS A 83 -2.54 10.09 11.81
N MET A 84 -1.27 9.88 11.42
CA MET A 84 -0.11 10.39 12.18
C MET A 84 0.18 11.88 11.98
N ASN A 85 -0.41 12.54 10.97
CA ASN A 85 -0.33 14.01 10.80
C ASN A 85 -1.53 14.76 11.41
N LYS A 86 -2.37 14.07 12.19
CA LYS A 86 -3.51 14.66 12.91
C LYS A 86 -3.39 14.54 14.44
N VAL A 87 -2.17 14.43 14.96
CA VAL A 87 -1.90 14.62 16.38
C VAL A 87 -0.71 15.59 16.52
N PRO A 88 -0.93 16.82 17.00
CA PRO A 88 0.17 17.71 17.36
C PRO A 88 0.99 17.06 18.48
N ALA A 89 2.30 17.30 18.43
CA ALA A 89 3.17 17.14 19.59
C ALA A 89 2.49 17.77 20.82
N HIS A 90 2.57 17.12 21.99
CA HIS A 90 2.09 17.58 23.30
C HIS A 90 0.69 17.11 23.74
N VAL A 91 0.57 15.85 24.17
CA VAL A 91 -0.28 15.51 25.31
C VAL A 91 0.41 14.41 26.12
N GLY A 92 1.11 14.83 27.18
CA GLY A 92 1.58 13.91 28.21
C GLY A 92 0.43 13.42 29.10
N PHE A 93 0.70 12.30 29.77
CA PHE A 93 0.08 11.83 31.01
C PHE A 93 -1.45 11.65 31.01
N TYR A 94 -1.89 10.40 31.16
CA TYR A 94 -2.72 10.03 32.32
C TYR A 94 -2.63 8.52 32.56
N ALA A 95 -2.04 8.14 33.70
CA ALA A 95 -2.26 6.86 34.35
C ALA A 95 -3.50 7.02 35.25
N GLY A 96 -4.43 6.07 35.15
CA GLY A 96 -5.66 5.99 35.93
C GLY A 96 -6.40 4.72 35.55
#